data_AF-A0A9X3BEJ6-F1
#
_entry.id   AF-A0A9X3BEJ6-F1
#
_cell.length_a   1.000
_cell.length_b   1.000
_cell.length_c   1.000
_cell.angle_alpha   90.00
_cell.angle_beta   90.00
_cell.angle_gamma   90.00
#
_symmetry.space_group_name_H-M   'P 1'
#
loop_
_entity.id
_entity.type
_entity.pdbx_description
1 polymer ?
#
loop_
_entity_poly.entity_id
_entity_poly.type
_entity_poly.pdbx_seq_one_letter_code
_entity_poly.pdbx_strand_id
1 'polypeptide(L)' 'GVHGAWLTEELARHGYDISPGTLYPTLHRLEADGLLTSQQQVVDGRTRRVYRATIAGKKALAEDRNALAELAREVLGEQ' A
#
# COMPACT_ATOMS: atom_id res chain seq x y z
N GLY A 1 10.27 -7.15 0.20
CA GLY A 1 9.12 -6.48 -0.45
C GLY A 1 7.94 -7.41 -0.31
N VAL A 2 6.75 -6.95 -0.66
CA VAL A 2 5.49 -7.69 -0.49
C VAL A 2 4.92 -8.08 -1.84
N HIS A 3 4.21 -9.20 -1.92
CA HIS A 3 3.53 -9.62 -3.16
C HIS A 3 2.02 -9.32 -3.07
N GLY A 4 1.38 -9.12 -4.24
CA GLY A 4 -0.03 -8.71 -4.32
C GLY A 4 -0.99 -9.62 -3.56
N ALA A 5 -0.83 -10.96 -3.67
CA ALA A 5 -1.69 -11.90 -2.94
C ALA A 5 -1.60 -11.75 -1.42
N TRP A 6 -0.40 -11.51 -0.88
CA TRP A 6 -0.22 -11.28 0.56
C TRP A 6 -0.85 -9.96 0.98
N LEU A 7 -0.78 -8.92 0.14
CA LEU A 7 -1.46 -7.66 0.41
C LEU A 7 -2.98 -7.83 0.46
N THR A 8 -3.57 -8.64 -0.43
CA THR A 8 -5.01 -8.97 -0.37
C THR A 8 -5.38 -9.62 0.96
N GLU A 9 -4.62 -10.64 1.38
CA GLU A 9 -4.86 -11.36 2.64
C GLU A 9 -4.72 -10.44 3.86
N GLU A 10 -3.67 -9.62 3.90
CA GLU A 10 -3.41 -8.74 5.04
C GLU A 10 -4.44 -7.59 5.13
N LEU A 11 -4.86 -7.03 3.98
CA LEU A 11 -5.95 -6.05 3.94
C LEU A 11 -7.27 -6.65 4.44
N ALA A 12 -7.59 -7.88 4.05
CA ALA A 12 -8.77 -8.59 4.53
C ALA A 12 -8.70 -8.83 6.05
N ARG A 13 -7.53 -9.16 6.61
CA ARG A 13 -7.33 -9.28 8.07
C ARG A 13 -7.55 -7.96 8.81
N HIS A 14 -7.32 -6.82 8.17
CA HIS A 14 -7.62 -5.49 8.70
C HIS A 14 -9.07 -5.04 8.42
N GLY A 15 -9.92 -5.92 7.86
CA GLY A 15 -11.34 -5.64 7.61
C GLY A 15 -11.63 -4.93 6.29
N TYR A 16 -10.65 -4.84 5.38
CA TYR A 16 -10.85 -4.26 4.06
C TYR A 16 -11.15 -5.35 3.02
N ASP A 17 -12.35 -5.31 2.42
CA ASP A 17 -12.68 -6.15 1.27
C ASP A 17 -12.21 -5.49 -0.04
N ILE A 18 -11.04 -5.90 -0.52
CA ILE A 18 -10.41 -5.34 -1.72
C ILE A 18 -10.27 -6.42 -2.79
N SER A 19 -10.98 -6.23 -3.90
CA SER A 19 -10.87 -7.11 -5.06
C SER A 19 -9.49 -6.99 -5.74
N PRO A 20 -9.00 -8.04 -6.44
CA PRO A 20 -7.84 -7.93 -7.31
C PRO A 20 -7.96 -6.82 -8.36
N GLY A 21 -9.18 -6.60 -8.87
CA GLY A 21 -9.49 -5.54 -9.84
C GLY A 21 -9.34 -4.12 -9.28
N THR A 22 -9.29 -3.98 -7.95
CA THR A 22 -9.02 -2.70 -7.27
C THR A 22 -7.56 -2.61 -6.82
N LEU A 23 -7.01 -3.70 -6.29
CA LEU A 23 -5.66 -3.75 -5.74
C LEU A 23 -4.60 -3.49 -6.81
N TYR A 24 -4.63 -4.24 -7.91
CA TYR A 24 -3.55 -4.16 -8.91
C TYR A 24 -3.50 -2.81 -9.65
N PRO A 25 -4.63 -2.19 -10.06
CA PRO A 25 -4.59 -0.83 -10.59
C PRO A 25 -4.08 0.19 -9.57
N THR A 26 -4.39 0.03 -8.28
CA THR A 26 -3.87 0.92 -7.23
C THR A 26 -2.35 0.78 -7.09
N LEU A 27 -1.84 -0.46 -7.04
CA LEU A 27 -0.39 -0.71 -7.00
C LEU A 27 0.33 -0.16 -8.24
N HIS A 28 -0.31 -0.25 -9.42
CA HIS A 28 0.25 0.30 -10.65
C HIS A 28 0.31 1.82 -10.62
N ARG A 29 -0.74 2.50 -10.13
CA ARG A 29 -0.71 3.97 -9.95
C ARG A 29 0.36 4.39 -8.96
N LEU A 30 0.45 3.74 -7.80
CA LEU A 30 1.48 4.06 -6.80
C LEU A 30 2.91 3.86 -7.34
N GLU A 31 3.13 2.91 -8.26
CA GLU A 31 4.41 2.75 -8.95
C GLU A 31 4.64 3.85 -10.01
N ALA A 32 3.61 4.22 -10.78
CA ALA A 32 3.67 5.31 -11.76
C ALA A 32 3.94 6.67 -11.10
N ASP A 33 3.39 6.89 -9.90
CA ASP A 33 3.60 8.09 -9.08
C ASP A 33 4.97 8.06 -8.36
N GLY A 34 5.76 6.99 -8.54
CA GLY A 34 7.08 6.85 -7.94
C GLY A 34 7.07 6.56 -6.44
N LEU A 35 5.91 6.24 -5.85
CA LEU A 35 5.75 5.92 -4.43
C LEU A 35 6.14 4.46 -4.14
N LEU A 36 5.93 3.57 -5.11
CA LEU A 36 6.40 2.18 -5.10
C LEU A 36 7.40 1.92 -6.21
N THR A 37 8.20 0.88 -6.01
CA THR A 37 8.96 0.20 -7.06
C THR A 37 8.61 -1.28 -7.03
N SER A 38 8.56 -1.93 -8.19
CA SER A 38 8.37 -3.36 -8.31
C SER A 38 9.55 -4.07 -8.97
N GLN A 39 9.75 -5.33 -8.59
CA GLN A 39 10.75 -6.22 -9.20
C GLN A 39 10.11 -7.58 -9.46
N GLN A 40 10.50 -8.21 -10.56
CA GLN A 40 10.17 -9.62 -10.81
C GLN A 40 11.15 -10.51 -10.04
N GLN A 41 10.64 -11.50 -9.33
CA GLN A 41 11.42 -12.50 -8.60
C GLN A 41 10.91 -13.89 -8.94
N VAL A 42 11.82 -14.82 -9.18
CA VAL A 42 11.47 -16.24 -9.37
C VAL A 42 11.52 -16.92 -8.01
N VAL A 43 10.37 -17.44 -7.57
CA VAL A 43 10.24 -18.20 -6.31
C VAL A 43 9.57 -19.52 -6.67
N ASP A 44 10.23 -20.63 -6.36
CA ASP A 44 9.78 -22.00 -6.68
C ASP A 44 9.40 -22.18 -8.16
N GLY A 45 10.23 -21.64 -9.05
CA GLY A 45 10.01 -21.70 -10.51
C GLY A 45 8.87 -20.81 -11.03
N ARG A 46 8.24 -19.99 -10.18
CA ARG A 46 7.18 -19.06 -10.57
C ARG A 46 7.65 -17.62 -10.45
N THR A 47 7.46 -16.86 -11.52
CA THR A 47 7.72 -15.41 -11.52
C THR A 47 6.63 -14.69 -10.73
N ARG A 48 7.04 -13.92 -9.72
CA ARG A 48 6.18 -13.08 -8.88
C ARG A 48 6.66 -11.65 -8.92
N ARG A 49 5.73 -10.70 -8.95
CA ARG A 49 6.05 -9.28 -8.79
C ARG A 49 6.02 -8.93 -7.30
N VAL A 50 7.10 -8.30 -6.84
CA VAL A 50 7.29 -7.87 -5.45
C VAL A 50 7.42 -6.35 -5.41
N TYR A 51 6.67 -5.71 -4.52
CA TYR A 51 6.62 -4.26 -4.36
C TYR A 51 7.40 -3.80 -3.13
N ARG A 52 7.97 -2.60 -3.20
CA ARG A 52 8.65 -1.93 -2.09
C ARG A 52 8.39 -0.42 -2.17
N ALA A 53 8.20 0.23 -1.02
CA ALA A 53 8.13 1.69 -0.95
C ALA A 53 9.47 2.33 -1.30
N THR A 54 9.42 3.39 -2.12
CA THR A 54 10.57 4.25 -2.42
C THR A 54 10.81 5.23 -1.26
N ILE A 55 11.85 6.08 -1.38
CA ILE A 55 12.04 7.19 -0.45
C ILE A 55 10.83 8.15 -0.50
N ALA A 56 10.35 8.48 -1.70
CA ALA A 56 9.16 9.30 -1.88
C ALA A 56 7.91 8.65 -1.27
N GLY A 57 7.72 7.34 -1.46
CA GLY A 57 6.60 6.61 -0.86
C GLY A 57 6.63 6.60 0.68
N LYS A 58 7.81 6.52 1.28
CA LYS A 58 7.94 6.63 2.75
C LYS A 58 7.63 8.04 3.25
N LYS A 59 8.01 9.08 2.49
CA LYS A 59 7.66 10.47 2.81
C LYS A 59 6.15 10.69 2.71
N ALA A 60 5.53 10.25 1.62
CA ALA A 60 4.08 10.31 1.44
C ALA A 60 3.33 9.58 2.58
N LEU A 61 3.79 8.39 2.99
CA LEU A 61 3.22 7.68 4.14
C LEU A 61 3.29 8.50 5.44
N ALA A 62 4.36 9.25 5.67
CA ALA A 62 4.48 10.11 6.85
C ALA A 62 3.50 11.29 6.78
N GLU A 63 3.35 11.89 5.60
CA GLU A 63 2.40 12.97 5.33
C GLU A 63 0.95 12.50 5.50
N ASP A 64 0.58 11.35 4.93
CA ASP A 64 -0.75 10.75 5.06
C ASP A 64 -1.11 10.45 6.52
N ARG A 65 -0.14 9.95 7.30
CA ARG A 65 -0.33 9.72 8.74
C ARG A 65 -0.56 11.00 9.51
N ASN A 66 0.18 12.06 9.18
CA ASN A 66 0.02 13.36 9.82
C ASN A 66 -1.35 13.96 9.51
N ALA A 67 -1.78 13.92 8.24
CA ALA A 67 -3.09 14.39 7.81
C ALA A 67 -4.23 13.61 8.48
N LEU A 68 -4.12 12.27 8.56
CA LEU A 68 -5.10 11.45 9.27
C LEU A 68 -5.16 11.79 10.76
N ALA A 69 -4.01 11.99 11.41
CA ALA A 69 -3.96 12.34 12.82
C ALA A 69 -4.53 13.75 13.09
N GLU A 70 -4.35 14.69 12.17
CA GLU A 70 -4.95 16.02 12.22
C GLU A 70 -6.47 15.94 12.13
N LEU A 71 -6.99 15.28 11.10
CA LEU A 71 -8.43 15.06 10.94
C LEU A 71 -9.02 14.35 12.17
N ALA A 72 -8.34 13.32 12.68
CA ALA A 72 -8.78 12.60 13.87
C ALA A 72 -8.87 13.52 15.11
N ARG A 73 -7.91 14.44 15.31
CA ARG A 73 -8.00 15.41 16.42
C ARG A 73 -9.18 16.36 16.27
N GLU A 74 -9.44 16.84 15.06
CA GLU A 74 -10.54 17.77 14.79
C GLU A 74 -11.92 17.13 14.99
N VAL A 75 -12.08 15.87 14.59
CA VAL A 75 -13.39 15.20 14.64
C VAL A 75 -13.61 14.38 15.91
N LEU A 76 -12.54 14.02 16.64
CA LEU A 76 -12.62 13.14 17.82
C LEU A 76 -12.23 13.81 19.16
N GLY A 77 -11.67 15.02 19.19
CA GLY A 77 -11.37 15.73 20.46
C GLY A 77 -12.01 17.11 20.54
N GLU A 78 -12.20 17.73 21.71
CA GLU A 78 -12.87 17.27 22.94
C GLU A 78 -14.19 18.09 23.02
N GLN A 79 -15.16 17.68 23.85
CA GLN A 79 -16.11 18.68 24.37
C GLN A 79 -15.36 19.70 25.24
#